data_AF-A0A975Q061-F1
#
_entry.id   AF-A0A975Q061-F1
#
_cell.length_a   1.000
_cell.length_b   1.000
_cell.length_c   1.000
_cell.angle_alpha   90.00
_cell.angle_beta   90.00
_cell.angle_gamma   90.00
#
_symmetry.space_group_name_H-M   'P 1'
#
loop_
_entity.id
_entity.type
_entity.pdbx_description
1 polymer ?
#
loop_
_entity_poly.entity_id
_entity_poly.type
_entity_poly.pdbx_seq_one_letter_code
_entity_poly.pdbx_strand_id
1 'polypeptide(L)'
;MAGLTSTDSPLMRNARASGLAQANRRGLVNSSIAGQASETAALAAATPIASQEAAQAATANTAWGTNKASLASNERNTAAQIASDEKTKFATLAAQDRQAQADAIARLNDTYTGGIGNTLQNDKIPAATRSAAQRDIANLYTTSIARMRALYNYSPAW
;
A
#
# COMPACT_ATOMS: atom_id res chain seq x y z
N MET A 1 2.84 -34.95 -9.65
CA MET A 1 3.81 -36.04 -9.35
C MET A 1 3.20 -37.25 -8.64
N ALA A 2 1.92 -37.21 -8.22
CA ALA A 2 1.13 -38.35 -7.73
C ALA A 2 1.02 -39.58 -8.67
N GLY A 3 1.61 -39.54 -9.87
CA GLY A 3 1.62 -40.67 -10.81
C GLY A 3 2.67 -41.73 -10.48
N LEU A 4 3.67 -41.44 -9.64
CA LEU A 4 4.73 -42.39 -9.26
C LEU A 4 4.32 -43.29 -8.09
N THR A 5 3.46 -42.80 -7.20
CA THR A 5 2.94 -43.53 -6.03
C THR A 5 1.51 -44.04 -6.24
N SER A 6 0.87 -43.72 -7.36
CA SER A 6 -0.46 -44.27 -7.67
C SER A 6 -0.42 -45.80 -7.75
N THR A 7 -1.53 -46.44 -7.39
CA THR A 7 -1.69 -47.90 -7.35
C THR A 7 -1.29 -48.60 -8.66
N ASP A 8 -1.30 -47.89 -9.79
CA ASP A 8 -0.98 -48.40 -11.12
C ASP A 8 0.31 -47.83 -11.72
N SER A 9 1.15 -47.16 -10.93
CA SER A 9 2.41 -46.62 -11.45
C SER A 9 3.32 -47.75 -11.97
N PRO A 10 4.13 -47.49 -13.02
CA PRO A 10 5.11 -48.48 -13.52
C PRO A 10 6.06 -48.98 -12.42
N LEU A 11 6.36 -48.14 -11.43
CA LEU A 11 7.16 -48.48 -10.27
C LEU A 11 6.46 -49.51 -9.37
N MET A 12 5.18 -49.29 -9.06
CA MET A 12 4.38 -50.19 -8.22
C MET A 12 4.10 -51.52 -8.92
N ARG A 13 3.92 -51.51 -10.25
CA ARG A 13 3.81 -52.74 -11.05
C ARG A 13 5.11 -53.56 -10.99
N ASN A 14 6.27 -52.91 -11.12
CA ASN A 14 7.57 -53.58 -10.98
C ASN A 14 7.80 -54.13 -9.55
N ALA A 15 7.39 -53.39 -8.52
CA ALA A 15 7.49 -53.84 -7.12
C ALA A 15 6.57 -55.04 -6.82
N ARG A 16 5.35 -55.07 -7.37
CA ARG A 16 4.47 -56.24 -7.27
C ARG A 16 5.03 -57.44 -8.04
N ALA A 17 5.58 -57.21 -9.22
CA ALA A 17 6.18 -58.25 -10.05
C ALA A 17 7.42 -58.88 -9.38
N SER A 18 8.25 -58.09 -8.69
CA SER A 18 9.39 -58.63 -7.93
C SER A 18 8.95 -59.44 -6.72
N GLY A 19 7.90 -59.02 -6.00
CA GLY A 19 7.29 -59.79 -4.92
C GLY A 19 6.72 -61.14 -5.39
N LEU A 20 6.04 -61.15 -6.55
CA LEU A 20 5.53 -62.37 -7.19
C LEU A 20 6.69 -63.28 -7.62
N ALA A 21 7.74 -62.73 -8.23
CA ALA A 21 8.91 -63.51 -8.63
C ALA A 21 9.61 -64.15 -7.42
N GLN A 22 9.64 -63.46 -6.27
CA GLN A 22 10.23 -63.98 -5.05
C GLN A 22 9.34 -65.06 -4.39
N ALA A 23 8.02 -64.91 -4.45
CA ALA A 23 7.07 -65.94 -4.04
C ALA A 23 7.15 -67.19 -4.94
N ASN A 24 7.35 -66.99 -6.25
CA ASN A 24 7.56 -68.04 -7.24
C ASN A 24 8.81 -68.86 -6.98
N ARG A 25 9.93 -68.21 -6.65
CA ARG A 25 11.18 -68.88 -6.25
C ARG A 25 11.03 -69.72 -4.99
N ARG A 26 10.02 -69.43 -4.16
CA ARG A 26 9.70 -70.17 -2.93
C ARG A 26 8.60 -71.21 -3.12
N GLY A 27 8.06 -71.37 -4.33
CA GLY A 27 6.98 -72.32 -4.63
C GLY A 27 5.60 -71.91 -4.10
N LEU A 28 5.41 -70.64 -3.71
CA LEU A 28 4.22 -70.15 -3.00
C LEU A 28 3.16 -69.51 -3.94
N VAL A 29 3.25 -69.73 -5.25
CA VAL A 29 2.51 -69.02 -6.31
C VAL A 29 1.00 -69.08 -6.16
N ASN A 30 0.47 -70.21 -5.69
CA ASN A 30 -0.97 -70.47 -5.56
C ASN A 30 -1.55 -70.09 -4.19
N SER A 31 -0.74 -69.49 -3.32
CA SER A 31 -1.17 -69.15 -1.96
C SER A 31 -1.41 -67.65 -1.83
N SER A 32 -2.35 -67.28 -0.94
CA SER A 32 -2.57 -65.89 -0.50
C SER A 32 -1.28 -65.17 -0.06
N ILE A 33 -0.24 -65.94 0.28
CA ILE A 33 1.11 -65.46 0.60
C ILE A 33 1.80 -64.79 -0.60
N ALA A 34 1.55 -65.25 -1.84
CA ALA A 34 2.08 -64.59 -3.04
C ALA A 34 1.46 -63.20 -3.24
N GLY A 35 0.15 -63.06 -3.00
CA GLY A 35 -0.54 -61.77 -3.00
C GLY A 35 -0.01 -60.82 -1.92
N GLN A 36 0.11 -61.31 -0.68
CA GLN A 36 0.68 -60.54 0.42
C GLN A 36 2.14 -60.14 0.18
N ALA A 37 2.97 -61.00 -0.41
CA ALA A 37 4.37 -60.68 -0.72
C ALA A 37 4.48 -59.55 -1.76
N SER A 38 3.63 -59.55 -2.78
CA SER A 38 3.56 -58.49 -3.78
C SER A 38 3.04 -57.17 -3.24
N GLU A 39 2.02 -57.19 -2.39
CA GLU A 39 1.52 -55.98 -1.72
C GLU A 39 2.54 -55.41 -0.73
N THR A 40 3.23 -56.29 0.02
CA THR A 40 4.29 -55.86 0.96
C THR A 40 5.46 -55.24 0.22
N ALA A 41 5.88 -55.80 -0.92
CA ALA A 41 6.94 -55.22 -1.75
C ALA A 41 6.53 -53.86 -2.34
N ALA A 42 5.27 -53.72 -2.75
CA ALA A 42 4.72 -52.47 -3.25
C ALA A 42 4.62 -51.41 -2.13
N LEU A 43 4.15 -51.77 -0.94
CA LEU A 43 4.13 -50.89 0.25
C LEU A 43 5.53 -50.46 0.67
N ALA A 44 6.49 -51.37 0.68
CA ALA A 44 7.89 -51.07 1.01
C ALA A 44 8.51 -50.07 0.03
N ALA A 45 8.16 -50.16 -1.26
CA ALA A 45 8.57 -49.17 -2.26
C ALA A 45 7.82 -47.83 -2.14
N ALA A 46 6.52 -47.85 -1.80
CA ALA A 46 5.69 -46.65 -1.71
C ALA A 46 5.97 -45.80 -0.47
N THR A 47 6.24 -46.43 0.68
CA THR A 47 6.39 -45.75 1.98
C THR A 47 7.46 -44.64 1.97
N PRO A 48 8.71 -44.86 1.52
CA PRO A 48 9.71 -43.80 1.50
C PRO A 48 9.34 -42.67 0.53
N ILE A 49 8.70 -42.97 -0.60
CA ILE A 49 8.27 -41.94 -1.56
C ILE A 49 7.15 -41.09 -0.96
N ALA A 50 6.15 -41.72 -0.35
CA ALA A 50 5.07 -41.02 0.33
C ALA A 50 5.61 -40.11 1.45
N SER A 51 6.62 -40.56 2.20
CA SER A 51 7.27 -39.74 3.24
C SER A 51 7.99 -38.51 2.67
N GLN A 52 8.67 -38.66 1.52
CA GLN A 52 9.34 -37.55 0.83
C GLN A 52 8.32 -36.57 0.24
N GLU A 53 7.26 -37.06 -0.39
CA GLU A 53 6.18 -36.22 -0.92
C GLU A 53 5.48 -35.44 0.19
N ALA A 54 5.18 -36.08 1.32
CA ALA A 54 4.60 -35.42 2.48
C ALA A 54 5.51 -34.29 3.03
N ALA A 55 6.82 -34.55 3.13
CA ALA A 55 7.79 -33.55 3.58
C ALA A 55 7.90 -32.36 2.60
N GLN A 56 7.91 -32.63 1.28
CA GLN A 56 7.91 -31.61 0.25
C GLN A 56 6.63 -30.76 0.28
N ALA A 57 5.46 -31.41 0.41
CA ALA A 57 4.18 -30.74 0.50
C ALA A 57 4.07 -29.86 1.77
N ALA A 58 4.55 -30.35 2.92
CA ALA A 58 4.59 -29.57 4.15
C ALA A 58 5.50 -28.32 4.01
N THR A 59 6.66 -28.49 3.38
CA THR A 59 7.60 -27.39 3.09
C THR A 59 6.95 -26.35 2.16
N ALA A 60 6.32 -26.81 1.07
CA ALA A 60 5.64 -25.94 0.12
C ALA A 60 4.46 -25.18 0.74
N ASN A 61 3.65 -25.85 1.56
CA ASN A 61 2.54 -25.21 2.27
C ASN A 61 3.02 -24.14 3.25
N THR A 62 4.12 -24.40 3.96
CA THR A 62 4.71 -23.42 4.87
C THR A 62 5.23 -22.21 4.10
N ALA A 63 5.96 -22.43 3.00
CA ALA A 63 6.46 -21.36 2.15
C ALA A 63 5.31 -20.51 1.57
N TRP A 64 4.23 -21.14 1.13
CA TRP A 64 3.04 -20.44 0.63
C TRP A 64 2.37 -19.60 1.71
N GLY A 65 2.21 -20.16 2.92
CA GLY A 65 1.67 -19.42 4.07
C GLY A 65 2.48 -18.19 4.43
N THR A 66 3.82 -18.31 4.46
CA THR A 66 4.73 -17.19 4.71
C THR A 66 4.63 -16.12 3.62
N ASN A 67 4.62 -16.52 2.34
CA ASN A 67 4.51 -15.57 1.23
C ASN A 67 3.18 -14.80 1.27
N LYS A 68 2.07 -15.49 1.58
CA LYS A 68 0.76 -14.86 1.72
C LYS A 68 0.72 -13.86 2.88
N ALA A 69 1.30 -14.22 4.03
CA ALA A 69 1.38 -13.32 5.18
C ALA A 69 2.24 -12.09 4.89
N SER A 70 3.37 -12.27 4.19
CA SER A 70 4.25 -11.18 3.74
C SER A 70 3.52 -10.22 2.81
N LEU A 71 2.78 -10.74 1.82
CA LEU A 71 2.00 -9.90 0.91
C LEU A 71 0.95 -9.08 1.66
N ALA A 72 0.18 -9.70 2.56
CA ALA A 72 -0.82 -9.01 3.37
C ALA A 72 -0.19 -7.92 4.27
N SER A 73 1.01 -8.16 4.80
CA SER A 73 1.76 -7.15 5.56
C SER A 73 2.19 -5.99 4.67
N ASN A 74 2.68 -6.27 3.47
CA ASN A 74 3.12 -5.25 2.52
C ASN A 74 1.94 -4.37 2.08
N GLU A 75 0.78 -4.97 1.81
CA GLU A 75 -0.44 -4.23 1.46
C GLU A 75 -0.87 -3.27 2.59
N ARG A 76 -0.85 -3.73 3.85
CA ARG A 76 -1.15 -2.88 5.00
C ARG A 76 -0.15 -1.73 5.16
N ASN A 77 1.13 -2.01 4.98
CA ASN A 77 2.18 -1.01 5.06
C ASN A 77 2.02 0.05 3.97
N THR A 78 1.74 -0.36 2.73
CA THR A 78 1.48 0.55 1.61
C THR A 78 0.24 1.40 1.84
N ALA A 79 -0.86 0.81 2.33
CA ALA A 79 -2.08 1.56 2.63
C ALA A 79 -1.86 2.60 3.75
N ALA A 80 -1.11 2.24 4.79
CA ALA A 80 -0.76 3.16 5.87
C ALA A 80 0.15 4.30 5.39
N GLN A 81 1.10 4.01 4.50
CA GLN A 81 1.96 5.03 3.87
C GLN A 81 1.14 6.02 3.04
N ILE A 82 0.25 5.53 2.18
CA ILE A 82 -0.63 6.39 1.36
C ILE A 82 -1.46 7.33 2.23
N ALA A 83 -2.11 6.79 3.29
CA ALA A 83 -2.93 7.59 4.19
C ALA A 83 -2.11 8.67 4.93
N SER A 84 -0.88 8.34 5.33
CA SER A 84 0.05 9.29 5.96
C SER A 84 0.50 10.39 4.98
N ASP A 85 0.82 10.02 3.75
CA ASP A 85 1.26 10.95 2.71
C ASP A 85 0.14 11.92 2.33
N GLU A 86 -1.09 11.43 2.16
CA GLU A 86 -2.25 12.27 1.89
C GLU A 86 -2.47 13.28 3.01
N LYS A 87 -2.47 12.84 4.27
CA LYS A 87 -2.62 13.73 5.43
C LYS A 87 -1.55 14.82 5.46
N THR A 88 -0.31 14.45 5.15
CA THR A 88 0.83 15.38 5.13
C THR A 88 0.69 16.39 3.99
N LYS A 89 0.28 15.94 2.79
CA LYS A 89 0.00 16.81 1.64
C LYS A 89 -1.11 17.81 1.94
N PHE A 90 -2.22 17.37 2.51
CA PHE A 90 -3.31 18.27 2.92
C PHE A 90 -2.86 19.27 3.98
N ALA A 91 -2.12 18.84 4.99
CA ALA A 91 -1.58 19.74 6.02
C ALA A 91 -0.63 20.79 5.42
N THR A 92 0.20 20.37 4.45
CA THR A 92 1.16 21.24 3.76
C THR A 92 0.45 22.28 2.90
N LEU A 93 -0.54 21.85 2.10
CA LEU A 93 -1.36 22.75 1.29
C LEU A 93 -2.12 23.74 2.18
N ALA A 94 -2.74 23.28 3.27
CA ALA A 94 -3.42 24.17 4.20
C ALA A 94 -2.47 25.17 4.87
N ALA A 95 -1.22 24.79 5.14
CA ALA A 95 -0.22 25.70 5.67
C ALA A 95 0.24 26.74 4.62
N GLN A 96 0.46 26.29 3.38
CA GLN A 96 0.79 27.17 2.25
C GLN A 96 -0.33 28.17 1.95
N ASP A 97 -1.58 27.74 1.98
CA ASP A 97 -2.74 28.60 1.77
C ASP A 97 -2.83 29.67 2.86
N ARG A 98 -2.65 29.29 4.13
CA ARG A 98 -2.61 30.27 5.24
C ARG A 98 -1.46 31.26 5.09
N GLN A 99 -0.29 30.79 4.66
CA GLN A 99 0.85 31.68 4.41
C GLN A 99 0.56 32.66 3.27
N ALA A 100 0.04 32.18 2.14
CA ALA A 100 -0.33 33.02 1.00
C ALA A 100 -1.37 34.08 1.38
N GLN A 101 -2.33 33.73 2.24
CA GLN A 101 -3.30 34.68 2.79
C GLN A 101 -2.65 35.73 3.69
N ALA A 102 -1.79 35.31 4.61
CA ALA A 102 -1.07 36.22 5.49
C ALA A 102 -0.20 37.20 4.70
N ASP A 103 0.53 36.71 3.68
CA ASP A 103 1.35 37.52 2.80
C ASP A 103 0.52 38.51 1.97
N ALA A 104 -0.66 38.08 1.47
CA ALA A 104 -1.56 38.96 0.74
C ALA A 104 -2.09 40.11 1.62
N ILE A 105 -2.44 39.82 2.88
CA ILE A 105 -2.88 40.83 3.85
C ILE A 105 -1.72 41.78 4.19
N ALA A 106 -0.51 41.26 4.42
CA ALA A 106 0.66 42.07 4.70
C ALA A 106 0.95 43.08 3.56
N ARG A 107 0.96 42.61 2.31
CA ARG A 107 1.16 43.49 1.13
C ARG A 107 0.10 44.58 0.99
N LEU A 108 -1.16 44.26 1.34
CA LEU A 108 -2.24 45.26 1.31
C LEU A 108 -2.09 46.31 2.40
N ASN A 109 -1.65 45.91 3.60
CA ASN A 109 -1.31 46.85 4.66
C ASN A 109 -0.12 47.74 4.29
N ASP A 110 0.93 47.19 3.69
CA ASP A 110 2.08 47.97 3.21
C ASP A 110 1.67 48.97 2.14
N THR A 111 0.81 48.56 1.20
CA THR A 111 0.29 49.43 0.14
C THR A 111 -0.57 50.56 0.72
N TYR A 112 -1.45 50.25 1.68
CA TYR A 112 -2.30 51.23 2.34
C TYR A 112 -1.48 52.24 3.15
N THR A 113 -0.60 51.75 4.03
CA THR A 113 0.23 52.61 4.89
C THR A 113 1.21 53.45 4.08
N GLY A 114 1.87 52.86 3.06
CA GLY A 114 2.77 53.57 2.16
C GLY A 114 2.04 54.62 1.32
N GLY A 115 0.86 54.29 0.78
CA GLY A 115 0.04 55.24 0.01
C GLY A 115 -0.40 56.44 0.85
N ILE A 116 -0.85 56.21 2.08
CA ILE A 116 -1.19 57.28 3.02
C ILE A 116 0.06 58.10 3.37
N GLY A 117 1.18 57.46 3.70
CA GLY A 117 2.44 58.14 4.01
C GLY A 117 2.89 59.07 2.87
N ASN A 118 2.87 58.59 1.64
CA ASN A 118 3.25 59.36 0.46
C ASN A 118 2.31 60.56 0.20
N THR A 119 1.00 60.40 0.42
CA THR A 119 0.05 61.52 0.27
C THR A 119 0.19 62.56 1.37
N LEU A 120 0.49 62.14 2.61
CA LEU A 120 0.71 63.03 3.74
C LEU A 120 2.00 63.84 3.61
N GLN A 121 3.08 63.21 3.12
CA GLN A 121 4.39 63.85 2.97
C GLN A 121 4.49 64.77 1.74
N ASN A 122 3.57 64.65 0.79
CA ASN A 122 3.58 65.47 -0.43
C ASN A 122 2.84 66.79 -0.22
N ASP A 123 3.59 67.85 0.07
CA ASP A 123 3.13 69.22 0.28
C ASP A 123 2.61 69.91 -0.99
N LYS A 124 3.01 69.43 -2.18
CA LYS A 124 2.58 69.96 -3.49
C LYS A 124 1.15 69.59 -3.87
N ILE A 125 0.53 68.64 -3.16
CA ILE A 125 -0.86 68.23 -3.41
C ILE A 125 -1.79 69.14 -2.60
N PRO A 126 -2.79 69.80 -3.22
CA PRO A 126 -3.80 70.57 -2.50
C PRO A 126 -4.54 69.72 -1.47
N ALA A 127 -4.91 70.32 -0.34
CA ALA A 127 -5.54 69.60 0.78
C ALA A 127 -6.79 68.80 0.36
N ALA A 128 -7.64 69.37 -0.49
CA ALA A 128 -8.83 68.69 -1.01
C ALA A 128 -8.49 67.45 -1.85
N THR A 129 -7.46 67.55 -2.71
CA THR A 129 -6.97 66.44 -3.54
C THR A 129 -6.34 65.34 -2.69
N ARG A 130 -5.60 65.71 -1.63
CA ARG A 130 -5.03 64.76 -0.66
C ARG A 130 -6.12 63.95 0.04
N SER A 131 -7.16 64.63 0.53
CA SER A 131 -8.31 63.97 1.18
C SER A 131 -9.11 63.08 0.24
N ALA A 132 -9.17 63.40 -1.06
CA ALA A 132 -9.76 62.52 -2.06
C ALA A 132 -8.91 61.25 -2.27
N ALA A 133 -7.61 61.41 -2.51
CA ALA A 133 -6.70 60.28 -2.70
C ALA A 133 -6.66 59.33 -1.50
N GLN A 134 -6.69 59.85 -0.27
CA GLN A 134 -6.74 59.04 0.95
C GLN A 134 -8.02 58.22 1.05
N ARG A 135 -9.18 58.78 0.67
CA ARG A 135 -10.45 58.04 0.61
C ARG A 135 -10.39 56.92 -0.43
N ASP A 136 -9.80 57.18 -1.60
CA ASP A 136 -9.67 56.15 -2.64
C ASP A 136 -8.75 55.00 -2.21
N ILE A 137 -7.63 55.32 -1.54
CA ILE A 137 -6.73 54.32 -0.96
C ILE A 137 -7.44 53.48 0.11
N ALA A 138 -8.23 54.12 0.99
CA ALA A 138 -9.03 53.43 2.00
C ALA A 138 -10.13 52.54 1.39
N ASN A 139 -10.79 53.02 0.33
CA ASN A 139 -11.81 52.26 -0.40
C ASN A 139 -11.19 51.03 -1.09
N LEU A 140 -10.01 51.19 -1.69
CA LEU A 140 -9.28 50.09 -2.32
C LEU A 140 -8.90 49.02 -1.30
N TYR A 141 -8.37 49.42 -0.14
CA TYR A 141 -8.02 48.52 0.96
C TYR A 141 -9.24 47.77 1.50
N THR A 142 -10.35 48.48 1.72
CA THR A 142 -11.59 47.87 2.22
C THR A 142 -12.17 46.87 1.20
N THR A 143 -12.15 47.23 -0.08
CA THR A 143 -12.65 46.37 -1.17
C THR A 143 -11.76 45.15 -1.38
N SER A 144 -10.44 45.31 -1.28
CA SER A 144 -9.49 44.19 -1.43
C SER A 144 -9.61 43.20 -0.28
N ILE A 145 -9.78 43.69 0.96
CA ILE A 145 -10.10 42.84 2.11
C ILE A 145 -11.42 42.11 1.91
N ALA A 146 -12.48 42.81 1.50
CA ALA A 146 -13.78 42.18 1.28
C ALA A 146 -13.70 41.06 0.22
N ARG A 147 -12.96 41.27 -0.87
CA ARG A 147 -12.71 40.26 -1.89
C ARG A 147 -11.91 39.08 -1.35
N MET A 148 -10.86 39.31 -0.56
CA MET A 148 -10.11 38.23 0.08
C MET A 148 -10.97 37.42 1.06
N ARG A 149 -11.83 38.08 1.85
CA ARG A 149 -12.78 37.39 2.75
C ARG A 149 -13.74 36.50 1.96
N ALA A 150 -14.26 37.00 0.83
CA ALA A 150 -15.16 36.22 -0.03
C ALA A 150 -14.45 35.03 -0.71
N LEU A 151 -13.19 35.19 -1.12
CA LEU A 151 -12.43 34.13 -1.79
C LEU A 151 -11.95 33.03 -0.83
N TYR A 152 -11.58 33.41 0.40
CA TYR A 152 -10.95 32.50 1.37
C TYR A 152 -11.86 32.14 2.55
N ASN A 153 -13.13 32.56 2.52
CA ASN A 153 -14.09 32.38 3.62
C ASN A 153 -13.54 32.82 5.00
N TYR A 154 -12.67 33.83 4.99
CA TYR A 154 -11.90 34.28 6.15
C TYR A 154 -12.67 35.38 6.88
N SER A 155 -12.89 35.20 8.18
CA SER A 155 -13.29 36.27 9.10
C SER A 155 -12.08 36.61 9.97
N PRO A 156 -11.44 37.79 9.82
CA PRO A 156 -10.40 38.18 10.74
C PRO A 156 -11.01 38.34 12.14
N ALA A 157 -10.42 37.66 13.12
CA ALA A 157 -10.69 37.88 14.53
C ALA A 157 -10.06 39.21 14.92
N TRP A 158 -10.84 40.29 14.85
CA TRP A 158 -10.60 41.55 15.55
C TRP A 158 -11.73 41.74 16.56
#